data_AF-A0A5P3VC51-F1
#
_entry.id   AF-A0A5P3VC51-F1
#
_cell.length_a   1.000
_cell.length_b   1.000
_cell.length_c   1.000
_cell.angle_alpha   90.00
_cell.angle_beta   90.00
_cell.angle_gamma   90.00
#
_symmetry.space_group_name_H-M   'P 1'
#
loop_
_entity.id
_entity.type
_entity.pdbx_description
1 polymer ?
#
loop_
_entity_poly.entity_id
_entity_poly.type
_entity_poly.pdbx_seq_one_letter_code
_entity_poly.pdbx_strand_id
1 'polypeptide(L)'
;MQLLNVITVHTALAPGIGVPAIIGEIELCPRVVEEVRIEAENEAAVPPGTWLMPVWSEDTDGGSWVFRPVPEKADPHQGDAE
;
A
#
# COMPACT_ATOMS: atom_id res chain seq x y z
N MET A 1 -2.32 -3.73 8.00
CA MET A 1 -1.05 -3.09 8.44
C MET A 1 -1.28 -1.59 8.60
N GLN A 2 -0.56 -0.89 9.49
CA GLN A 2 -0.77 0.55 9.69
C GLN A 2 0.27 1.36 8.90
N LEU A 3 -0.19 2.40 8.20
CA LEU A 3 0.65 3.35 7.48
C LEU A 3 1.38 4.29 8.46
N LEU A 4 2.69 4.34 8.39
CA LEU A 4 3.56 5.16 9.25
C LEU A 4 3.91 6.49 8.59
N ASN A 5 4.16 6.47 7.28
CA ASN A 5 4.55 7.64 6.51
C ASN A 5 4.10 7.49 5.06
N VAL A 6 3.91 8.59 4.33
CA VAL A 6 3.45 8.58 2.94
C VAL A 6 4.03 9.75 2.17
N ILE A 7 4.38 9.49 0.91
CA ILE A 7 4.87 10.50 -0.04
C ILE A 7 4.25 10.28 -1.42
N THR A 8 4.12 11.36 -2.18
CA THR A 8 3.88 11.32 -3.62
C THR A 8 5.20 11.36 -4.37
N VAL A 9 5.46 10.32 -5.17
CA VAL A 9 6.63 10.21 -6.04
C VAL A 9 6.26 10.65 -7.45
N HIS A 10 6.92 11.70 -7.93
CA HIS A 10 6.71 12.26 -9.27
C HIS A 10 7.78 11.86 -10.29
N THR A 11 8.75 11.03 -9.90
CA THR A 11 9.85 10.57 -10.78
C THR A 11 9.90 9.06 -10.79
N ALA A 12 10.08 8.44 -11.97
CA ALA A 12 10.14 6.99 -12.07
C ALA A 12 11.36 6.45 -11.31
N LEU A 13 11.13 5.64 -10.26
CA LEU A 13 12.18 5.09 -9.39
C LEU A 13 12.63 3.68 -9.83
N ALA A 14 11.73 2.92 -10.43
CA ALA A 14 11.99 1.57 -10.93
C ALA A 14 11.10 1.25 -12.15
N PRO A 15 11.48 0.30 -13.01
CA PRO A 15 10.61 -0.19 -14.08
C PRO A 15 9.26 -0.68 -13.52
N GLY A 16 8.17 -0.39 -14.24
CA GLY A 16 6.81 -0.81 -13.85
C GLY A 16 6.11 0.07 -12.82
N ILE A 17 6.79 1.07 -12.23
CA ILE A 17 6.16 2.06 -11.35
C ILE A 17 5.73 3.27 -12.18
N GLY A 18 4.43 3.36 -12.48
CA GLY A 18 3.83 4.54 -13.09
C GLY A 18 3.88 5.75 -12.15
N VAL A 19 4.11 6.95 -12.69
CA VAL A 19 4.11 8.20 -11.91
C VAL A 19 2.93 9.10 -12.30
N PRO A 20 2.37 9.88 -11.36
CA PRO A 20 2.70 9.90 -9.94
C PRO A 20 2.33 8.58 -9.23
N ALA A 21 3.14 8.18 -8.24
CA ALA A 21 2.87 7.03 -7.39
C ALA A 21 2.78 7.47 -5.93
N ILE A 22 1.86 6.86 -5.17
CA ILE A 22 1.80 7.02 -3.72
C ILE A 22 2.58 5.88 -3.10
N ILE A 23 3.64 6.22 -2.37
CA ILE A 23 4.51 5.28 -1.69
C ILE A 23 4.44 5.57 -0.19
N GLY A 24 4.41 4.54 0.64
CA GLY A 24 4.41 4.72 2.07
C GLY A 24 5.15 3.63 2.83
N GLU A 25 5.37 3.88 4.11
CA GLU A 25 6.01 2.96 5.04
C GLU A 25 4.95 2.27 5.89
N ILE A 26 5.00 0.95 6.02
CA ILE A 26 4.09 0.18 6.88
C ILE A 26 4.87 -0.63 7.90
N GLU A 27 4.31 -0.82 9.10
CA GLU A 27 4.77 -1.89 9.98
C GLU A 27 4.12 -3.22 9.56
N LEU A 28 4.92 -4.11 8.96
CA LEU A 28 4.47 -5.42 8.48
C LEU A 28 4.34 -6.43 9.64
N CYS A 29 5.33 -6.42 10.53
CA CYS A 29 5.37 -7.18 11.77
C CYS A 29 6.20 -6.40 12.80
N PRO A 30 6.20 -6.76 14.10
CA PRO A 30 6.80 -5.93 15.14
C PRO A 30 8.24 -5.54 14.80
N ARG A 31 8.47 -4.23 14.64
CA ARG A 31 9.77 -3.62 14.30
C ARG A 31 10.29 -3.90 12.88
N VAL A 32 9.44 -4.40 11.97
CA VAL A 32 9.77 -4.56 10.55
C VAL A 32 8.94 -3.55 9.76
N VAL A 33 9.65 -2.55 9.23
CA VAL A 33 9.06 -1.50 8.39
C VAL A 33 9.40 -1.79 6.94
N GLU A 34 8.39 -1.73 6.07
CA GLU A 34 8.54 -1.95 4.63
C GLU A 34 7.98 -0.78 3.84
N GLU A 35 8.63 -0.47 2.72
CA GLU A 35 8.14 0.50 1.74
C GLU A 35 7.18 -0.18 0.77
N VAL A 36 6.01 0.41 0.56
CA VAL A 36 4.95 -0.18 -0.26
C VAL A 36 4.28 0.84 -1.16
N ARG A 37 3.81 0.36 -2.32
CA ARG A 37 2.94 1.14 -3.20
C ARG A 37 1.52 1.12 -2.69
N ILE A 38 0.92 2.30 -2.57
CA ILE A 38 -0.43 2.52 -2.09
C ILE A 38 -1.30 2.93 -3.28
N GLU A 39 -2.47 2.31 -3.39
CA GLU A 39 -3.49 2.71 -4.35
C GLU A 39 -4.37 3.79 -3.73
N ALA A 40 -4.05 5.05 -4.02
CA ALA A 40 -4.77 6.23 -3.57
C ALA A 40 -4.59 7.36 -4.59
N GLU A 41 -5.53 8.32 -4.60
CA GLU A 41 -5.47 9.48 -5.50
C GLU A 41 -4.31 10.43 -5.18
N ASN A 42 -4.03 10.62 -3.89
CA ASN A 42 -2.95 11.46 -3.36
C ASN A 42 -2.68 11.12 -1.89
N GLU A 43 -1.58 11.65 -1.34
CA GLU A 43 -1.18 11.47 0.05
C GLU A 43 -2.20 11.99 1.08
N ALA A 44 -3.01 13.01 0.74
CA ALA A 44 -4.05 13.53 1.64
C ALA A 44 -5.23 12.56 1.80
N ALA A 45 -5.47 11.68 0.83
CA ALA A 45 -6.50 10.64 0.90
C ALA A 45 -6.11 9.48 1.84
N VAL A 46 -4.83 9.33 2.15
CA VAL A 46 -4.28 8.23 2.97
C VAL A 46 -3.27 8.75 4.00
N PRO A 47 -3.73 9.51 5.02
CA PRO A 47 -2.82 10.05 6.04
C PRO A 47 -2.15 8.94 6.86
N PRO A 48 -1.00 9.21 7.50
CA PRO A 48 -0.42 8.32 8.50
C PRO A 48 -1.45 7.88 9.55
N GLY A 49 -1.37 6.62 9.96
CA GLY A 49 -2.33 5.95 10.83
C GLY A 49 -3.42 5.18 10.09
N THR A 50 -3.59 5.39 8.78
CA THR A 50 -4.50 4.63 7.92
C THR A 50 -4.19 3.15 7.93
N TRP A 51 -5.22 2.32 8.05
CA TRP A 51 -5.08 0.86 7.91
C TRP A 51 -5.07 0.49 6.43
N LEU A 52 -4.15 -0.40 6.07
CA LEU A 52 -3.93 -0.89 4.72
C LEU A 52 -4.07 -2.41 4.64
N MET A 53 -4.60 -2.89 3.52
CA MET A 53 -4.67 -4.30 3.12
C MET A 53 -3.88 -4.52 1.83
N PRO A 54 -3.07 -5.59 1.69
CA PRO A 54 -2.40 -5.90 0.44
C PRO A 54 -3.40 -6.57 -0.52
N VAL A 55 -3.39 -6.16 -1.77
CA VAL A 55 -4.20 -6.70 -2.85
C VAL A 55 -3.28 -6.99 -4.03
N TRP A 56 -3.45 -8.15 -4.64
CA TRP A 56 -2.73 -8.48 -5.87
C TRP A 56 -3.29 -7.67 -7.03
N SER A 57 -2.44 -6.94 -7.74
CA SER A 57 -2.77 -6.22 -8.97
C SER A 57 -2.06 -6.88 -10.15
N GLU A 58 -2.80 -7.10 -11.23
CA GLU A 58 -2.29 -7.60 -12.52
C GLU A 58 -1.84 -6.48 -13.46
N ASP A 59 -1.92 -5.21 -13.02
CA ASP A 59 -1.67 -4.03 -13.87
C ASP A 59 -0.17 -3.81 -14.17
N THR A 60 0.69 -4.63 -13.59
CA THR A 60 2.14 -4.65 -13.82
C THR A 60 2.54 -5.96 -14.49
N ASP A 61 3.58 -5.93 -15.34
CA ASP A 61 4.08 -7.14 -16.02
C ASP A 61 4.62 -8.14 -14.99
N GLY A 62 3.89 -9.25 -14.81
CA GLY A 62 4.14 -10.25 -13.76
C GLY A 62 3.35 -10.06 -12.45
N GLY A 63 2.55 -8.99 -12.37
CA GLY A 63 1.72 -8.64 -11.22
C GLY A 63 2.52 -8.13 -10.01
N SER A 64 1.85 -7.42 -9.12
CA SER A 64 2.47 -6.85 -7.93
C SER A 64 1.48 -6.67 -6.79
N TRP A 65 1.95 -6.75 -5.56
CA TRP A 65 1.17 -6.37 -4.38
C TRP A 65 1.06 -4.85 -4.28
N VAL A 66 -0.18 -4.36 -4.21
CA VAL A 66 -0.52 -2.96 -3.93
C VAL A 66 -1.33 -2.88 -2.64
N PHE A 67 -1.26 -1.74 -1.95
CA PHE A 67 -1.90 -1.58 -0.65
C PHE A 67 -3.09 -0.63 -0.75
N ARG A 68 -4.27 -1.07 -0.29
CA ARG A 68 -5.50 -0.28 -0.32
C ARG A 68 -5.91 0.16 1.09
N PRO A 69 -6.39 1.41 1.26
CA PRO A 69 -6.97 1.86 2.52
C PRO A 69 -8.22 1.07 2.87
N VAL A 70 -8.34 0.71 4.15
CA VAL A 70 -9.50 0.05 4.74
C VAL A 70 -9.99 0.83 5.96
N PRO A 71 -11.31 0.86 6.23
CA PRO A 71 -11.90 1.71 7.26
C PRO A 71 -11.47 1.33 8.68
N GLU A 72 -11.09 0.08 8.91
CA GLU A 72 -10.64 -0.43 10.20
C GLU A 72 -9.57 -1.52 10.00
N LYS A 73 -8.92 -1.93 11.09
CA LYS A 73 -7.94 -3.02 11.06
C LYS A 73 -8.65 -4.29 10.58
N ALA A 74 -8.44 -4.65 9.33
CA ALA A 74 -8.98 -5.89 8.79
C ALA A 74 -8.39 -7.09 9.55
N ASP A 75 -9.26 -8.04 9.89
CA ASP A 75 -8.84 -9.32 10.44
C ASP A 75 -8.25 -10.17 9.30
N PRO A 76 -6.94 -10.53 9.36
CA PRO A 76 -6.31 -11.31 8.31
C PRO A 76 -6.91 -12.71 8.12
N HIS A 77 -7.82 -13.16 9.01
CA HIS A 77 -8.50 -14.45 8.91
C HIS A 77 -9.86 -14.42 8.21
N GLN A 78 -10.32 -13.26 7.72
CA GLN A 78 -11.68 -13.10 7.20
C GLN A 78 -11.84 -13.35 5.68
N GLY A 79 -10.79 -13.87 5.00
CA GLY A 79 -10.77 -14.06 3.55
C GLY A 79 -10.92 -15.51 3.04
N ASP A 80 -10.93 -16.52 3.92
CA ASP A 80 -11.07 -17.93 3.53
C ASP A 80 -12.48 -18.45 3.83
N ALA A 81 -13.49 -17.93 3.16
CA ALA A 81 -14.82 -18.55 3.12
C ALA A 81 -15.46 -18.34 1.74
N GLU A 82 -15.35 -19.40 0.93
CA GLU A 82 -16.07 -19.77 -0.31
C GLU A 82 -16.27 -18.75 -1.44
#